data_AF-A0A847VL00-F1
#
_entry.id   AF-A0A847VL00-F1
#
_cell.length_a   1.000
_cell.length_b   1.000
_cell.length_c   1.000
_cell.angle_alpha   90.00
_cell.angle_beta   90.00
_cell.angle_gamma   90.00
#
_symmetry.space_group_name_H-M   'P 1'
#
loop_
_entity.id
_entity.type
_entity.pdbx_description
1 polymer ?
#
loop_
_entity_poly.entity_id
_entity_poly.type
_entity_poly.pdbx_seq_one_letter_code
_entity_poly.pdbx_strand_id
1 'polypeptide(L)'
;MRRPVHEVMAWPLWVTRVYAEFLGREPLPEERIELGLAQLTANYVAVHRAPGSPAPRPADFLLARDAWRDAGDGYTETDLAIMRQLLK
;
A
#
# COMPACT_ATOMS: atom_id res chain seq x y z
N MET A 1 -15.14 -15.90 -6.37
CA MET A 1 -15.14 -17.06 -7.28
C MET A 1 -14.22 -16.74 -8.45
N ARG A 2 -13.19 -17.56 -8.73
CA ARG A 2 -12.34 -17.40 -9.93
C ARG A 2 -13.12 -17.96 -11.13
N ARG A 3 -13.30 -17.17 -12.19
CA ARG A 3 -13.93 -17.63 -13.44
C ARG A 3 -13.00 -18.58 -14.21
N PRO A 4 -13.53 -19.52 -15.01
CA PRO A 4 -12.74 -20.41 -15.85
C PRO A 4 -11.87 -19.64 -16.87
N VAL A 5 -10.63 -20.09 -17.07
CA VAL A 5 -9.64 -19.42 -17.95
C VAL A 5 -10.14 -19.27 -19.41
N HIS A 6 -10.87 -20.26 -19.91
CA HIS A 6 -11.38 -20.24 -21.29
C HIS A 6 -12.42 -19.13 -21.53
N GLU A 7 -13.18 -18.74 -20.49
CA GLU A 7 -14.12 -17.62 -20.58
C GLU A 7 -13.38 -16.28 -20.64
N VAL A 8 -12.27 -16.14 -19.90
CA VAL A 8 -11.45 -14.93 -19.86
C VAL A 8 -10.68 -14.74 -21.17
N MET A 9 -10.23 -15.82 -21.80
CA MET A 9 -9.53 -15.76 -23.11
C MET A 9 -10.47 -15.41 -24.28
N ALA A 10 -11.77 -15.58 -24.12
CA ALA A 10 -12.78 -15.19 -25.12
C ALA A 10 -13.17 -13.70 -25.04
N TRP A 11 -12.65 -12.96 -24.06
CA TRP A 11 -13.01 -11.55 -23.89
C TRP A 11 -12.37 -10.66 -24.95
N PRO A 12 -13.07 -9.58 -25.37
CA PRO A 12 -12.46 -8.56 -26.20
C PRO A 12 -11.20 -7.99 -25.56
N LEU A 13 -10.20 -7.68 -26.39
CA LEU A 13 -8.88 -7.20 -25.99
C LEU A 13 -8.90 -5.95 -25.09
N TRP A 14 -9.91 -5.10 -25.24
CA TRP A 14 -10.08 -3.91 -24.39
C TRP A 14 -10.54 -4.29 -22.97
N VAL A 15 -11.36 -5.34 -22.82
CA VAL A 15 -11.82 -5.82 -21.51
C VAL A 15 -10.66 -6.45 -20.75
N THR A 16 -9.84 -7.27 -21.41
CA THR A 16 -8.68 -7.90 -20.78
C THR A 16 -7.63 -6.87 -20.35
N ARG A 17 -7.42 -5.80 -21.12
CA ARG A 17 -6.57 -4.66 -20.72
C ARG A 17 -7.09 -3.95 -19.47
N VAL A 18 -8.37 -3.57 -19.45
CA VAL A 18 -8.98 -2.89 -18.29
C VAL A 18 -8.92 -3.79 -17.05
N TYR A 19 -9.19 -5.08 -17.22
CA TYR A 19 -9.13 -6.04 -16.13
C TYR A 19 -7.71 -6.26 -15.61
N ALA A 20 -6.71 -6.32 -16.49
CA ALA A 20 -5.30 -6.37 -16.11
C ALA A 20 -4.86 -5.09 -15.36
N GLU A 21 -5.31 -3.92 -15.80
CA GLU A 21 -5.03 -2.66 -15.11
C GLU A 21 -5.70 -2.61 -13.73
N PHE A 22 -6.93 -3.11 -13.62
CA PHE A 22 -7.63 -3.26 -12.33
C PHE A 22 -6.90 -4.21 -11.39
N LEU A 23 -6.51 -5.39 -11.87
CA LEU A 23 -5.74 -6.37 -11.08
C LEU A 23 -4.34 -5.85 -10.72
N GLY A 24 -3.73 -5.01 -11.56
CA GLY A 24 -2.46 -4.36 -11.27
C GLY A 24 -2.53 -3.32 -10.15
N ARG A 25 -3.75 -2.90 -9.75
CA ARG A 25 -3.98 -2.08 -8.56
C ARG A 25 -4.26 -2.90 -7.30
N GLU A 26 -4.43 -4.22 -7.43
CA GLU A 26 -4.55 -5.06 -6.25
C GLU A 26 -3.19 -5.19 -5.57
N PRO A 27 -3.13 -5.06 -4.23
CA PRO A 27 -1.91 -5.32 -3.48
C PRO A 27 -1.43 -6.76 -3.71
N LEU A 28 -0.11 -6.92 -3.70
CA LEU A 28 0.52 -8.22 -3.82
C LEU A 28 0.00 -9.15 -2.73
N PRO A 29 -0.09 -10.47 -2.96
CA PRO A 29 -0.62 -11.41 -1.96
C PRO A 29 0.02 -11.26 -0.57
N GLU A 30 1.32 -10.94 -0.54
CA GLU A 30 2.11 -10.72 0.67
C GLU A 30 1.67 -9.45 1.42
N GLU A 31 1.31 -8.39 0.70
CA GLU A 31 0.87 -7.10 1.27
C GLU A 31 -0.59 -7.12 1.76
N ARG A 32 -1.40 -8.07 1.30
CA ARG A 32 -2.83 -8.15 1.64
C ARG A 32 -3.07 -8.36 3.13
N ILE A 33 -2.19 -9.12 3.80
CA ILE A 33 -2.31 -9.41 5.23
C ILE A 33 -2.07 -8.12 6.03
N GLU A 34 -1.00 -7.38 5.70
CA GLU A 34 -0.68 -6.12 6.36
C GLU A 34 -1.77 -5.06 6.16
N LEU A 35 -2.29 -4.94 4.93
CA LEU A 35 -3.42 -4.04 4.64
C LEU A 35 -4.69 -4.44 5.40
N GLY A 36 -4.95 -5.74 5.53
CA GLY A 36 -6.07 -6.26 6.32
C GLY A 36 -5.93 -5.92 7.81
N LEU A 37 -4.74 -6.10 8.38
CA LEU A 37 -4.44 -5.75 9.77
C LEU A 37 -4.59 -4.24 10.01
N ALA A 38 -4.04 -3.43 9.11
CA ALA A 38 -4.13 -1.98 9.18
C ALA A 38 -5.59 -1.48 9.12
N GLN A 39 -6.41 -2.09 8.26
CA GLN A 39 -7.84 -1.80 8.19
C GLN A 39 -8.59 -2.19 9.47
N LEU A 40 -8.26 -3.35 10.04
CA LEU A 40 -8.87 -3.82 11.29
C LEU A 40 -8.53 -2.89 12.45
N THR A 41 -7.27 -2.46 12.55
CA THR A 41 -6.83 -1.51 13.57
C THR A 41 -7.48 -0.13 13.38
N ALA A 42 -7.56 0.37 12.15
CA ALA A 42 -8.26 1.62 11.86
C ALA A 42 -9.73 1.56 12.30
N ASN A 43 -10.41 0.44 12.03
CA ASN A 43 -11.80 0.24 12.46
C ASN A 43 -11.92 0.21 13.99
N TYR A 44 -11.01 -0.50 14.68
CA TYR A 44 -10.99 -0.55 16.13
C TYR A 44 -10.83 0.85 16.73
N VAL A 45 -9.85 1.63 16.24
CA VAL A 45 -9.63 3.01 16.70
C VAL A 45 -10.81 3.91 16.36
N ALA A 46 -11.44 3.74 15.20
CA ALA A 46 -12.60 4.54 14.79
C ALA A 46 -13.80 4.39 15.75
N VAL A 47 -13.98 3.21 16.35
CA VAL A 47 -15.03 2.91 17.34
C VAL A 47 -14.69 3.48 18.72
N HIS A 48 -13.41 3.52 19.08
CA HIS A 48 -12.95 3.93 20.42
C HIS A 48 -12.44 5.39 20.49
N ARG A 49 -12.47 6.13 19.38
CA ARG A 49 -12.02 7.53 19.33
C ARG A 49 -12.95 8.45 20.12
N ALA A 50 -12.38 9.52 20.67
CA ALA A 50 -13.17 10.58 21.29
C ALA A 50 -14.04 11.33 20.25
N PRO A 51 -15.24 11.81 20.62
CA PRO A 51 -16.08 12.63 19.74
C PRO A 51 -15.32 13.84 19.19
N GLY A 52 -15.40 14.07 17.88
CA GLY A 52 -14.70 15.17 17.20
C GLY A 52 -13.25 14.87 16.79
N SER A 53 -12.69 13.72 17.18
CA SER A 53 -11.35 13.31 16.72
C SER A 53 -11.37 12.96 15.22
N PRO A 54 -10.25 13.14 14.49
CA PRO A 54 -10.16 12.76 13.08
C PRO A 54 -10.44 11.27 12.87
N ALA A 55 -10.92 10.90 11.68
CA ALA A 55 -11.15 9.51 11.32
C ALA A 55 -9.80 8.83 11.01
N PRO A 56 -9.45 7.73 11.69
CA PRO A 56 -8.22 7.00 11.41
C PRO A 56 -8.30 6.35 10.03
N ARG A 57 -7.20 6.40 9.28
CA ARG A 57 -7.09 5.77 7.96
C ARG A 57 -6.23 4.51 8.08
N PRO A 58 -6.48 3.45 7.29
CA PRO A 58 -5.64 2.26 7.29
C PRO A 58 -4.16 2.58 7.03
N ALA A 59 -3.87 3.58 6.20
CA ALA A 59 -2.49 4.02 5.94
C ALA A 59 -1.73 4.41 7.21
N ASP A 60 -2.41 4.97 8.21
CA ASP A 60 -1.80 5.42 9.47
C ASP A 60 -1.28 4.23 10.32
N PHE A 61 -1.62 2.98 9.97
CA PHE A 61 -1.21 1.75 10.67
C PHE A 61 -0.32 0.84 9.82
N LEU A 62 0.11 1.29 8.65
CA LEU A 62 1.08 0.57 7.82
C LEU A 62 2.50 1.00 8.19
N LEU A 63 3.26 0.07 8.77
CA LEU A 63 4.61 0.36 9.28
C LEU A 63 5.63 0.70 8.17
N ALA A 64 5.46 0.16 6.95
CA ALA A 64 6.49 0.22 5.91
C ALA A 64 6.15 1.11 4.70
N ARG A 65 4.88 1.39 4.42
CA ARG A 65 4.48 2.09 3.18
C ARG A 65 4.72 3.60 3.21
N ASP A 66 4.63 4.23 4.37
CA ASP A 66 4.84 5.67 4.53
C ASP A 66 6.12 6.03 5.30
N ALA A 67 6.93 5.05 5.74
CA ALA A 67 8.19 5.28 6.48
C ALA A 67 9.20 6.19 5.75
N TRP A 68 9.06 6.33 4.42
CA TRP A 68 9.92 7.13 3.56
C TRP A 68 9.16 8.20 2.76
N ARG A 69 7.85 8.34 2.98
CA ARG A 69 7.02 9.24 2.14
C ARG A 69 7.10 10.70 2.57
N ASP A 70 7.45 10.94 3.84
CA ASP A 70 7.74 12.27 4.41
C ASP A 70 9.25 12.56 4.47
N ALA A 71 10.10 11.69 3.92
CA ALA A 71 11.49 12.05 3.64
C ALA A 71 11.48 13.01 2.44
N GLY A 72 11.16 14.27 2.72
CA GLY A 72 11.23 15.37 1.76
C GLY A 72 12.57 15.33 1.03
N ASP A 73 12.49 15.48 -0.28
CA ASP A 73 13.57 15.68 -1.24
C ASP A 73 15.01 15.66 -0.68
N GLY A 74 15.66 14.50 -0.84
CA GLY A 74 17.11 14.37 -0.80
C GLY A 74 17.68 13.85 0.52
N TYR A 75 18.73 13.02 0.39
CA TYR A 75 19.63 12.73 1.50
C TYR A 75 20.14 14.03 2.10
N THR A 76 20.06 14.18 3.43
CA THR A 76 20.69 15.31 4.10
C THR A 76 22.22 15.26 3.89
N GLU A 77 22.93 16.38 4.03
CA GLU A 77 24.40 16.38 3.96
C GLU A 77 25.03 15.38 4.93
N THR A 78 24.38 15.17 6.07
CA THR A 78 24.75 14.17 7.07
C THR A 78 24.61 12.74 6.53
N ASP A 79 23.50 12.42 5.86
CA ASP A 79 23.27 11.10 5.27
C ASP A 79 24.28 10.78 4.15
N LEU A 80 24.61 11.78 3.33
CA LEU A 80 25.63 11.66 2.28
C LEU A 80 27.04 11.46 2.87
N ALA A 81 27.35 12.14 3.98
CA ALA A 81 28.62 11.97 4.67
C ALA A 81 28.77 10.55 5.26
N ILE A 82 27.70 10.01 5.86
CA ILE A 82 27.68 8.65 6.39
C ILE A 82 27.83 7.62 5.26
N MET A 83 27.10 7.78 4.15
CA MET A 83 27.21 6.86 3.01
C MET A 83 28.61 6.86 2.38
N ARG A 84 29.31 8.01 2.34
CA ARG A 84 30.71 8.09 1.88
C ARG A 84 31.69 7.38 2.80
N GLN A 85 31.39 7.26 4.09
CA GLN A 85 32.23 6.51 5.04
C GLN A 85 32.02 5.00 4.92
N LEU A 86 30.81 4.55 4.62
CA LEU A 86 30.46 3.14 4.47
C LEU A 86 30.90 2.53 3.12
N LEU A 87 31.22 3.36 2.13
CA LEU A 87 31.71 2.95 0.80
C LEU A 87 33.26 2.89 0.69
N LYS A 88 33.97 2.95 1.83
CA LYS A 88 35.40 2.66 1.94
C LYS A 88 35.62 1.28 2.54
#